data_AF-A0A7S4LM31-F1
#
_entry.id   AF-A0A7S4LM31-F1
#
_cell.length_a   1.000
_cell.length_b   1.000
_cell.length_c   1.000
_cell.angle_alpha   90.00
_cell.angle_beta   90.00
_cell.angle_gamma   90.00
#
_symmetry.space_group_name_H-M   'P 1'
#
loop_
_entity.id
_entity.type
_entity.pdbx_description
1 polymer ?
#
loop_
_entity_poly.entity_id
_entity_poly.type
_entity_poly.pdbx_seq_one_letter_code
_entity_poly.pdbx_strand_id
1 'polypeptide(L)'
;LFLGLTDYSHPVLQFKPRKRNMEHPGRISADCFMIDVAKDSVQAIIKGNSHKIQYSEKYYDETNEYRHVILPKEISKLLPKHRLMSEREWRSIGVQQSLGWEHYLIHRPEPHILCFRRPKNYQPPPQPGVRA
;
A
#
# COMPACT_ATOMS: atom_id res chain seq x y z
N LEU A 1 45.15 -65.52 -0.06
CA LEU A 1 44.32 -66.33 0.87
C LEU A 1 43.92 -65.38 2.00
N PHE A 2 42.71 -64.88 2.25
CA PHE A 2 41.29 -65.14 1.94
C PHE A 2 40.62 -63.73 1.76
N LEU A 3 39.79 -63.40 0.76
CA LEU A 3 38.36 -63.68 0.50
C LEU A 3 37.33 -63.24 1.58
N GLY A 4 36.34 -62.42 1.15
CA GLY A 4 34.98 -62.27 1.71
C GLY A 4 34.62 -60.85 2.20
N LEU A 5 33.89 -59.98 1.46
CA LEU A 5 32.41 -59.85 1.31
C LEU A 5 31.71 -59.48 2.64
N THR A 6 30.82 -58.48 2.83
CA THR A 6 29.77 -57.78 2.04
C THR A 6 29.44 -56.42 2.70
N ASP A 7 29.24 -55.33 1.94
CA ASP A 7 27.94 -54.64 1.64
C ASP A 7 27.25 -53.89 2.81
N TYR A 8 27.15 -52.55 2.74
CA TYR A 8 25.90 -51.76 2.81
C TYR A 8 26.13 -50.23 2.94
N SER A 9 25.37 -49.47 2.16
CA SER A 9 24.69 -48.20 2.54
C SER A 9 25.38 -46.82 2.53
N HIS A 10 24.89 -46.03 1.55
CA HIS A 10 24.40 -44.65 1.59
C HIS A 10 25.34 -43.43 1.35
N PRO A 11 24.94 -42.50 0.46
CA PRO A 11 25.69 -41.29 0.11
C PRO A 11 25.50 -40.17 1.14
N VAL A 12 26.61 -39.54 1.54
CA VAL A 12 26.63 -38.34 2.40
C VAL A 12 26.18 -37.11 1.60
N LEU A 13 25.10 -36.48 2.08
CA LEU A 13 24.55 -35.21 1.60
C LEU A 13 25.62 -34.10 1.61
N GLN A 14 25.89 -33.49 0.45
CA GLN A 14 26.68 -32.27 0.36
C GLN A 14 25.90 -31.07 0.92
N PHE A 15 26.27 -30.59 2.10
CA PHE A 15 25.87 -29.27 2.60
C PHE A 15 26.75 -28.19 1.94
N LYS A 16 26.16 -27.35 1.09
CA LYS A 16 26.80 -26.08 0.66
C LYS A 16 26.63 -25.03 1.76
N PRO A 17 27.71 -24.37 2.25
CA PRO A 17 27.58 -23.30 3.22
C PRO A 17 27.01 -22.04 2.55
N ARG A 18 25.93 -21.51 3.14
CA ARG A 18 25.28 -20.25 2.75
C ARG A 18 26.20 -19.06 3.07
N LYS A 19 26.84 -18.48 2.05
CA LYS A 19 27.54 -17.20 2.19
C LYS A 19 26.50 -16.10 2.41
N ARG A 20 26.42 -15.59 3.65
CA ARG A 20 25.82 -14.29 3.99
C ARG A 20 26.88 -13.22 3.78
N ASN A 21 26.64 -12.26 2.88
CA ASN A 21 27.31 -10.96 2.87
C ASN A 21 26.18 -9.93 2.71
N MET A 22 25.82 -9.18 3.75
CA MET A 22 26.41 -7.87 4.13
C MET A 22 26.29 -6.83 3.03
N GLU A 23 25.12 -6.18 2.97
CA GLU A 23 25.02 -4.79 2.56
C GLU A 23 24.77 -3.92 3.81
N HIS A 24 25.42 -2.76 3.82
CA HIS A 24 25.66 -1.91 4.98
C HIS A 24 24.37 -1.21 5.47
N PRO A 25 24.28 -0.83 6.76
CA PRO A 25 23.17 -0.08 7.32
C PRO A 25 23.27 1.40 6.91
N GLY A 26 23.05 1.67 5.62
CA GLY A 26 22.67 2.99 5.13
C GLY A 26 21.24 3.25 5.59
N ARG A 27 21.12 4.08 6.62
CA ARG A 27 19.87 4.60 7.18
C ARG A 27 19.06 5.31 6.09
N ILE A 28 18.21 4.56 5.38
CA ILE A 28 17.12 5.11 4.55
C ILE A 28 15.81 4.74 5.24
N SER A 29 15.30 5.74 5.96
CA SER A 29 13.92 5.99 6.38
C SER A 29 13.08 4.79 6.84
N ALA A 30 12.93 4.65 8.16
CA ALA A 30 11.84 3.90 8.77
C ALA A 30 10.47 4.62 8.68
N ASP A 31 10.35 5.62 7.81
CA ASP A 31 9.10 6.29 7.49
C ASP A 31 8.80 6.10 5.99
N CYS A 32 7.86 5.21 5.62
CA CYS A 32 6.93 5.50 4.51
C CYS A 32 5.83 4.46 4.20
N PHE A 33 6.00 3.14 4.30
CA PHE A 33 4.97 2.19 3.80
C PHE A 33 4.56 1.12 4.82
N MET A 34 3.52 1.41 5.63
CA MET A 34 2.91 0.37 6.49
C MET A 34 1.93 -0.52 5.71
N ILE A 35 1.39 -0.03 4.59
CA ILE A 35 0.58 -0.84 3.69
C ILE A 35 1.49 -1.45 2.64
N ASP A 36 1.86 -2.71 2.80
CA ASP A 36 2.50 -3.46 1.75
C ASP A 36 1.45 -3.91 0.73
N VAL A 37 1.03 -2.96 -0.09
CA VAL A 37 0.06 -3.17 -1.17
C VAL A 37 0.60 -4.18 -2.21
N ALA A 38 1.89 -4.52 -2.20
CA ALA A 38 2.45 -5.55 -3.07
C ALA A 38 2.17 -6.99 -2.59
N LYS A 39 1.71 -7.18 -1.34
CA LYS A 39 1.31 -8.52 -0.87
C LYS A 39 0.01 -8.98 -1.53
N ASP A 40 0.04 -10.18 -2.11
CA ASP A 40 -1.13 -10.79 -2.79
C ASP A 40 -2.38 -10.83 -1.91
N SER A 41 -2.23 -11.11 -0.62
CA SER A 41 -3.34 -11.13 0.34
C SER A 41 -3.97 -9.74 0.55
N VAL A 42 -3.16 -8.68 0.54
CA VAL A 42 -3.63 -7.29 0.66
C VAL A 42 -4.38 -6.89 -0.62
N GLN A 43 -3.82 -7.22 -1.79
CA GLN A 43 -4.48 -7.00 -3.09
C GLN A 43 -5.83 -7.70 -3.18
N ALA A 44 -5.92 -8.95 -2.72
CA ALA A 44 -7.18 -9.70 -2.72
C ALA A 44 -8.25 -9.01 -1.84
N ILE A 45 -7.88 -8.49 -0.67
CA ILE A 45 -8.79 -7.75 0.22
C ILE A 45 -9.28 -6.47 -0.46
N ILE A 46 -8.38 -5.69 -1.05
CA ILE A 46 -8.71 -4.43 -1.73
C ILE A 46 -9.64 -4.70 -2.91
N LYS A 47 -9.25 -5.63 -3.80
CA LYS A 47 -10.03 -5.98 -4.98
C LYS A 47 -11.40 -6.57 -4.63
N GLY A 48 -11.46 -7.41 -3.59
CA GLY A 48 -12.68 -8.05 -3.13
C GLY A 48 -13.66 -7.09 -2.44
N ASN A 49 -13.21 -5.91 -1.98
CA ASN A 49 -14.05 -4.96 -1.24
C ASN A 49 -14.15 -3.57 -1.88
N SER A 50 -13.45 -3.30 -2.99
CA SER A 50 -13.44 -1.99 -3.65
C SER A 50 -14.83 -1.50 -4.05
N HIS A 51 -15.72 -2.40 -4.48
CA HIS A 51 -17.10 -2.10 -4.84
C HIS A 51 -17.97 -1.65 -3.66
N LYS A 52 -17.53 -1.89 -2.42
CA LYS A 52 -18.22 -1.47 -1.19
C LYS A 52 -17.75 -0.09 -0.68
N ILE A 53 -16.78 0.53 -1.33
CA ILE A 53 -16.32 1.88 -0.99
C ILE A 53 -17.44 2.87 -1.33
N GLN A 54 -17.87 3.65 -0.33
CA GLN A 54 -18.93 4.64 -0.51
C GLN A 54 -18.35 6.05 -0.54
N TYR A 55 -18.90 6.88 -1.44
CA TYR A 55 -18.48 8.26 -1.63
C TYR A 55 -19.62 9.18 -1.24
N SER A 56 -19.34 10.16 -0.38
CA SER A 56 -20.35 11.16 -0.03
C SER A 56 -20.61 12.13 -1.18
N GLU A 57 -21.71 12.87 -1.07
CA GLU A 57 -21.89 14.10 -1.84
C GLU A 57 -20.78 15.11 -1.50
N LYS A 58 -20.55 16.05 -2.41
CA LYS A 58 -19.58 17.13 -2.19
C LYS A 58 -20.22 18.26 -1.41
N TYR A 59 -19.45 18.85 -0.50
CA TYR A 59 -19.80 20.09 0.19
C TYR A 59 -18.68 21.10 0.01
N TYR A 60 -18.98 22.39 0.20
CA TYR A 60 -18.12 23.49 -0.22
C TYR A 60 -18.04 24.55 0.87
N ASP A 61 -16.86 25.14 1.04
CA ASP A 61 -16.70 26.45 1.70
C ASP A 61 -16.34 27.51 0.64
N GLU A 62 -15.81 28.66 1.04
CA GLU A 62 -15.41 29.73 0.12
C GLU A 62 -14.24 29.33 -0.81
N THR A 63 -13.34 28.46 -0.35
CA THR A 63 -12.02 28.18 -0.95
C THR A 63 -11.87 26.75 -1.49
N ASN A 64 -12.53 25.79 -0.89
CA ASN A 64 -12.35 24.35 -1.10
C ASN A 64 -13.67 23.63 -1.35
N GLU A 65 -13.57 22.50 -2.05
CA GLU A 65 -14.56 21.44 -2.06
C GLU A 65 -14.10 20.27 -1.21
N TYR A 66 -15.05 19.58 -0.59
CA TYR A 66 -14.82 18.52 0.37
C TYR A 66 -15.71 17.32 0.06
N ARG A 67 -15.24 16.14 0.47
CA ARG A 67 -15.96 14.88 0.40
C ARG A 67 -15.38 13.93 1.42
N HIS A 68 -16.20 13.03 1.97
CA HIS A 68 -15.68 11.89 2.71
C HIS A 68 -15.89 10.59 1.94
N VAL A 69 -14.98 9.64 2.16
CA VAL A 69 -15.05 8.30 1.60
C VAL A 69 -15.11 7.31 2.75
N ILE A 70 -16.12 6.45 2.73
CA ILE A 70 -16.32 5.42 3.74
C ILE A 70 -15.76 4.11 3.21
N LEU A 71 -14.73 3.60 3.87
CA LEU A 71 -14.08 2.35 3.52
C LEU A 71 -14.75 1.16 4.23
N PRO A 72 -14.76 -0.01 3.58
CA PRO A 72 -15.02 -1.29 4.25
C PRO A 72 -14.06 -1.53 5.41
N LYS A 73 -14.54 -2.21 6.46
CA LYS A 73 -13.77 -2.48 7.69
C LYS A 73 -12.50 -3.30 7.42
N GLU A 74 -12.50 -4.12 6.39
CA GLU A 74 -11.38 -4.95 5.97
C GLU A 74 -10.23 -4.11 5.42
N ILE A 75 -10.56 -3.07 4.63
CA ILE A 75 -9.59 -2.14 4.07
C ILE A 75 -9.12 -1.15 5.15
N SER A 76 -10.03 -0.67 6.02
CA SER A 76 -9.69 0.33 7.03
C SER A 76 -8.64 -0.15 8.04
N LYS A 77 -8.60 -1.45 8.35
CA LYS A 77 -7.59 -2.07 9.22
C LYS A 77 -6.17 -1.99 8.66
N LEU A 78 -6.04 -1.83 7.34
CA LEU A 78 -4.76 -1.73 6.67
C LEU A 78 -4.19 -0.31 6.72
N LEU A 79 -5.00 0.71 7.06
CA LEU A 79 -4.61 2.10 6.98
C LEU A 79 -3.53 2.49 8.02
N PRO A 80 -2.67 3.47 7.68
CA PRO A 80 -1.82 4.11 8.68
C PRO A 80 -2.66 4.87 9.71
N LYS A 81 -2.38 4.67 11.00
CA LYS A 81 -3.15 5.29 12.10
C LYS A 81 -2.72 6.72 12.46
N HIS A 82 -1.48 7.09 12.10
CA HIS A 82 -0.83 8.31 12.62
C HIS A 82 -0.37 9.28 11.54
N ARG A 83 -0.71 9.04 10.27
CA ARG A 83 -0.34 9.93 9.18
C ARG A 83 -1.40 10.00 8.10
N LEU A 84 -1.41 11.11 7.38
CA LEU A 84 -2.19 11.28 6.16
C LEU A 84 -1.58 10.45 5.02
N MET A 85 -2.38 10.24 3.98
CA MET A 85 -2.01 9.46 2.80
C MET A 85 -1.85 10.38 1.60
N SER A 86 -0.78 10.17 0.84
CA SER A 86 -0.60 10.80 -0.46
C SER A 86 -1.58 10.26 -1.50
N GLU A 87 -1.72 10.96 -2.63
CA GLU A 87 -2.58 10.52 -3.75
C GLU A 87 -2.31 9.09 -4.19
N ARG A 88 -1.04 8.73 -4.34
CA ARG A 88 -0.65 7.37 -4.72
C ARG A 88 -1.12 6.32 -3.72
N GLU A 89 -1.03 6.63 -2.43
CA GLU A 89 -1.36 5.69 -1.36
C GLU A 89 -2.86 5.47 -1.25
N TRP A 90 -3.68 6.52 -1.23
CA TRP A 90 -5.12 6.32 -1.16
C TRP A 90 -5.69 5.72 -2.45
N ARG A 91 -5.07 5.98 -3.62
CA ARG A 91 -5.43 5.25 -4.86
C ARG A 91 -5.11 3.77 -4.77
N SER A 92 -3.99 3.42 -4.14
CA SER A 92 -3.53 2.03 -4.03
C SER A 92 -4.46 1.14 -3.19
N ILE A 93 -5.22 1.72 -2.27
CA ILE A 93 -6.24 1.01 -1.47
C ILE A 93 -7.62 0.95 -2.15
N GLY A 94 -7.73 1.40 -3.41
CA GLY A 94 -8.94 1.31 -4.21
C GLY A 94 -9.84 2.54 -4.20
N VAL A 95 -9.47 3.64 -3.54
CA VAL A 95 -10.22 4.90 -3.63
C VAL A 95 -10.02 5.51 -5.01
N GLN A 96 -11.12 5.83 -5.69
CA GLN A 96 -11.13 6.39 -7.04
C GLN A 96 -11.89 7.71 -7.06
N GLN A 97 -11.19 8.78 -7.43
CA GLN A 97 -11.78 10.11 -7.64
C GLN A 97 -10.92 10.89 -8.64
N SER A 98 -11.40 12.08 -9.03
CA SER A 98 -10.67 13.00 -9.91
C SER A 98 -9.31 13.42 -9.33
N LEU A 99 -8.49 14.11 -10.12
CA LEU A 99 -7.23 14.67 -9.63
C LEU A 99 -7.47 15.83 -8.63
N GLY A 100 -6.48 16.08 -7.78
CA GLY A 100 -6.40 17.24 -6.89
C GLY A 100 -7.01 17.05 -5.50
N TRP A 101 -7.49 15.84 -5.18
CA TRP A 101 -8.00 15.56 -3.84
C TRP A 101 -6.88 15.21 -2.86
N GLU A 102 -6.86 15.91 -1.72
CA GLU A 102 -5.92 15.72 -0.62
C GLU A 102 -6.62 15.08 0.57
N HIS A 103 -6.05 14.00 1.12
CA HIS A 103 -6.47 13.48 2.41
C HIS A 103 -5.94 14.42 3.50
N TYR A 104 -6.82 15.23 4.10
CA TYR A 104 -6.40 16.36 4.93
C TYR A 104 -6.61 16.16 6.43
N LEU A 105 -7.46 15.20 6.83
CA LEU A 105 -7.81 14.97 8.23
C LEU A 105 -8.02 13.48 8.51
N ILE A 106 -7.45 13.02 9.63
CA ILE A 106 -7.74 11.69 10.18
C ILE A 106 -8.89 11.81 11.16
N HIS A 107 -10.03 11.20 10.83
CA HIS A 107 -11.18 11.15 11.72
C HIS A 107 -10.98 10.04 12.77
N ARG A 108 -10.45 10.40 13.95
CA ARG A 108 -10.07 9.41 15.00
C ARG A 108 -11.21 8.51 15.49
N PRO A 109 -12.45 8.99 15.71
CA PRO A 109 -13.55 8.14 16.16
C PRO A 109 -13.90 7.05 15.15
N GLU A 110 -13.90 7.39 13.86
CA GLU A 110 -14.24 6.49 12.76
C GLU A 110 -13.13 6.46 11.70
N PRO A 111 -12.04 5.69 11.91
CA PRO A 111 -10.86 5.67 11.02
C PRO A 111 -11.13 5.15 9.61
N HIS A 112 -12.30 4.52 9.41
CA HIS A 112 -12.76 4.05 8.12
C HIS A 112 -13.36 5.16 7.26
N ILE A 113 -13.53 6.37 7.81
CA ILE A 113 -13.94 7.57 7.09
C ILE A 113 -12.69 8.38 6.73
N LEU A 114 -12.40 8.48 5.43
CA LEU A 114 -11.33 9.31 4.91
C LEU A 114 -11.88 10.68 4.50
N CYS A 115 -11.30 11.75 5.05
CA CYS A 115 -11.72 13.12 4.77
C CYS A 115 -10.84 13.74 3.68
N PHE A 116 -11.44 14.13 2.56
CA PHE A 116 -10.75 14.76 1.44
C PHE A 116 -11.15 16.22 1.24
N ARG A 117 -10.20 17.02 0.77
CA ARG A 117 -10.42 18.39 0.30
C ARG A 117 -9.74 18.61 -1.05
N ARG A 118 -10.23 19.56 -1.83
CA ARG A 118 -9.62 20.02 -3.08
C ARG A 118 -9.89 21.51 -3.27
N PRO A 119 -8.91 22.34 -3.69
CA PRO A 119 -9.16 23.74 -4.03
C PRO A 119 -10.17 23.85 -5.17
N LYS A 120 -11.12 24.81 -5.09
CA LYS A 120 -12.13 25.02 -6.14
C LYS A 120 -11.53 25.37 -7.50
N ASN A 121 -10.39 26.08 -7.48
CA ASN A 121 -9.64 26.50 -8.66
C ASN A 121 -8.51 25.51 -9.02
N TYR A 122 -8.61 24.24 -8.62
CA TYR A 122 -7.58 23.25 -8.91
C TYR A 122 -7.32 23.15 -10.42
N GLN A 123 -6.08 23.50 -10.80
CA GLN A 123 -5.55 23.28 -12.14
C GLN A 123 -4.66 22.04 -12.08
N PRO A 124 -4.92 21.00 -12.91
CA PRO A 124 -3.99 19.88 -12.99
C PRO A 124 -2.62 20.38 -13.47
N PRO A 125 -1.52 19.78 -12.99
CA PRO A 125 -0.21 20.15 -13.46
C PRO A 125 -0.15 20.00 -15.00
N PRO A 126 0.58 20.90 -15.70
CA PRO A 126 0.76 20.79 -17.14
C PRO A 126 1.23 19.38 -17.48
N GLN A 127 0.51 18.69 -18.37
CA GLN A 127 0.95 17.37 -18.80
C GLN A 127 2.28 17.53 -19.55
N PRO A 128 3.32 16.77 -19.18
CA PRO A 128 4.60 16.86 -19.88
C PRO A 128 4.42 16.41 -21.33
N GLY A 129 4.38 17.38 -22.24
CA GLY A 129 4.63 17.25 -23.67
C GLY A 129 3.87 16.15 -24.41
N VAL A 130 2.57 16.34 -24.65
CA VAL A 130 1.97 15.80 -25.88
C VAL A 130 2.52 16.65 -27.02
N ARG A 131 3.68 16.26 -27.56
CA ARG A 131 4.13 16.80 -28.85
C ARG A 131 3.11 16.32 -29.88
N ALA A 132 2.37 17.27 -30.46
CA ALA A 132 1.52 17.06 -31.62
C ALA A 132 2.37 16.65 -32.83
#